data_AF-A0A920L7U2-F1
#
_entry.id   AF-A0A920L7U2-F1
#
_cell.length_a   1.000
_cell.length_b   1.000
_cell.length_c   1.000
_cell.angle_alpha   90.00
_cell.angle_beta   90.00
_cell.angle_gamma   90.00
#
_symmetry.space_group_name_H-M   'P 1'
#
loop_
_entity.id
_entity.type
_entity.pdbx_description
1 polymer ?
#
loop_
_entity_poly.entity_id
_entity_poly.type
_entity_poly.pdbx_seq_one_letter_code
_entity_poly.pdbx_strand_id
1 'polypeptide(L)'
;MKIKYPIAISQVLLTFLGVIPFFLLIIYIEKYNYFDGILYFKAYSALIVSFVAATHWGYNLTERKELIFILSIIPFLIAFLAFFINFDVALKMLIFAHCLNFFLDFFQFKNNKDQKIYLVLRFIITVIVVFTHVRILI
;
A
#
# COMPACT_ATOMS: atom_id res chain seq x y z
N MET A 1 -16.44 -27.52 15.63
CA MET A 1 -15.13 -27.05 15.13
C MET A 1 -15.38 -25.89 14.18
N LYS A 2 -15.27 -24.62 14.62
CA LYS A 2 -15.45 -23.47 13.73
C LYS A 2 -14.24 -23.43 12.80
N ILE A 3 -14.46 -23.62 11.49
CA ILE A 3 -13.44 -23.36 10.47
C ILE A 3 -13.09 -21.88 10.60
N LYS A 4 -11.97 -21.58 11.25
CA LYS A 4 -11.42 -20.23 11.31
C LYS A 4 -10.82 -20.00 9.93
N TYR A 5 -11.60 -19.39 9.04
CA TYR A 5 -11.07 -19.04 7.72
C TYR A 5 -9.76 -18.25 7.93
N PRO A 6 -8.66 -18.63 7.25
CA PRO A 6 -7.36 -18.01 7.45
C PRO A 6 -7.40 -16.49 7.14
N ILE A 7 -8.33 -16.07 6.28
CA ILE A 7 -8.67 -14.68 5.95
C ILE A 7 -10.15 -14.58 5.59
N ALA A 8 -10.78 -13.45 5.90
CA ALA A 8 -12.15 -13.18 5.47
C ALA A 8 -12.18 -12.81 3.97
N ILE A 9 -13.15 -13.34 3.21
CA ILE A 9 -13.34 -13.02 1.78
C ILE A 9 -13.45 -11.50 1.56
N SER A 10 -14.08 -10.80 2.50
CA SER A 10 -14.18 -9.33 2.49
C SER A 10 -12.81 -8.64 2.45
N GLN A 11 -11.80 -9.15 3.17
CA GLN A 11 -10.45 -8.58 3.16
C GLN A 11 -9.80 -8.74 1.79
N VAL A 12 -9.97 -9.90 1.14
CA VAL A 12 -9.45 -10.14 -0.20
C VAL A 12 -10.09 -9.16 -1.19
N LEU A 13 -11.42 -9.09 -1.20
CA LEU A 13 -12.16 -8.19 -2.08
C LEU A 13 -11.74 -6.74 -1.90
N LEU A 14 -11.73 -6.24 -0.65
CA LEU A 14 -11.37 -4.85 -0.37
C LEU A 14 -9.93 -4.52 -0.77
N THR A 15 -9.00 -5.47 -0.62
CA THR A 15 -7.60 -5.25 -1.02
C THR A 15 -7.48 -5.10 -2.54
N PHE A 16 -8.17 -5.94 -3.32
CA PHE A 16 -8.20 -5.81 -4.78
C PHE A 16 -8.94 -4.56 -5.26
N LEU A 17 -10.05 -4.19 -4.60
CA LEU A 17 -10.76 -2.95 -4.90
C LEU A 17 -9.87 -1.71 -4.72
N GLY A 18 -8.98 -1.73 -3.72
CA GLY A 18 -7.99 -0.67 -3.50
C GLY A 18 -6.97 -0.49 -4.63
N VAL A 19 -6.87 -1.43 -5.58
CA VAL A 19 -5.98 -1.31 -6.73
C VAL A 19 -6.68 -0.69 -7.94
N ILE A 20 -8.01 -0.78 -8.02
CA ILE A 20 -8.79 -0.30 -9.17
C ILE A 20 -8.48 1.15 -9.54
N PRO A 21 -8.40 2.11 -8.58
CA PRO A 21 -8.14 3.49 -8.95
C PRO A 21 -6.77 3.72 -9.58
N PHE A 22 -5.75 2.88 -9.30
CA PHE A 22 -4.46 2.98 -10.00
C PHE A 22 -4.60 2.77 -11.51
N PHE A 23 -5.36 1.75 -11.92
CA PHE A 23 -5.60 1.48 -13.34
C PHE A 23 -6.49 2.55 -14.00
N LEU A 24 -7.54 2.98 -13.30
CA LEU A 24 -8.40 4.06 -13.80
C LEU A 24 -7.63 5.35 -14.00
N LEU A 25 -6.71 5.68 -13.10
CA LEU A 25 -5.87 6.88 -13.21
C LEU A 25 -4.84 6.78 -14.33
N ILE A 26 -4.27 5.60 -14.60
CA ILE A 26 -3.45 5.39 -15.81
C ILE A 26 -4.27 5.70 -17.07
N ILE A 27 -5.48 5.13 -17.19
CA ILE A 27 -6.37 5.39 -18.33
C ILE A 27 -6.71 6.88 -18.42
N TYR A 28 -6.95 7.53 -17.27
CA TYR A 28 -7.26 8.96 -17.20
C TYR A 28 -6.10 9.83 -17.72
N ILE A 29 -4.87 9.52 -17.27
CA ILE A 29 -3.63 10.19 -17.70
C ILE A 29 -3.43 10.03 -19.21
N GLU A 30 -3.61 8.83 -19.75
CA GLU A 30 -3.33 8.53 -21.16
C GLU A 30 -4.39 9.08 -22.12
N LYS A 31 -5.66 9.17 -21.70
CA LYS A 31 -6.78 9.48 -22.62
C LYS A 31 -7.43 10.84 -22.41
N TYR A 32 -7.27 11.46 -21.25
CA TYR A 32 -8.08 12.63 -20.89
C TYR A 32 -7.21 13.83 -20.48
N ASN A 33 -6.56 13.78 -19.31
CA ASN A 33 -5.76 14.89 -18.82
C ASN A 33 -4.54 14.37 -18.06
N TYR A 34 -3.37 14.62 -18.66
CA TYR A 34 -2.09 14.21 -18.09
C TYR A 34 -1.81 14.92 -16.75
N PHE A 35 -1.89 16.25 -16.70
CA PHE A 35 -1.49 17.05 -15.54
C PHE A 35 -2.34 16.78 -14.30
N ASP A 36 -3.66 16.73 -14.46
CA ASP A 36 -4.57 16.40 -13.35
C ASP A 36 -4.41 14.92 -12.96
N GLY A 37 -4.27 14.04 -13.95
CA GLY A 37 -4.12 12.61 -13.74
C GLY A 37 -2.89 12.25 -12.91
N ILE A 38 -1.73 12.86 -13.18
CA ILE A 38 -0.52 12.62 -12.39
C ILE A 38 -0.67 13.13 -10.95
N LEU A 39 -1.37 14.25 -10.74
CA LEU A 39 -1.65 14.78 -9.41
C LEU A 39 -2.55 13.84 -8.61
N TYR A 40 -3.64 13.36 -9.23
CA TYR A 40 -4.57 12.41 -8.62
C TYR A 40 -3.91 11.06 -8.33
N PHE A 41 -3.08 10.57 -9.24
CA PHE A 41 -2.31 9.32 -9.03
C PHE A 41 -1.38 9.44 -7.83
N LYS A 42 -0.62 10.54 -7.75
CA LYS A 42 0.26 10.83 -6.62
C LYS A 42 -0.52 10.87 -5.31
N ALA A 43 -1.63 11.59 -5.29
CA ALA A 43 -2.48 11.74 -4.11
C ALA A 43 -3.07 10.39 -3.66
N TYR A 44 -3.62 9.61 -4.59
CA TYR A 44 -4.19 8.30 -4.28
C TYR A 44 -3.14 7.32 -3.76
N SER A 45 -1.96 7.29 -4.37
CA SER A 45 -0.87 6.44 -3.89
C SER A 45 -0.45 6.80 -2.46
N ALA A 46 -0.31 8.09 -2.15
CA ALA A 46 -0.01 8.56 -0.81
C ALA A 46 -1.11 8.18 0.21
N LEU A 47 -2.39 8.24 -0.18
CA LEU A 47 -3.51 7.78 0.66
C LEU A 47 -3.43 6.29 0.97
N ILE A 48 -3.11 5.45 -0.01
CA ILE A 48 -2.97 3.99 0.20
C ILE A 48 -1.77 3.67 1.11
N VAL A 49 -0.61 4.31 0.88
CA VAL A 49 0.55 4.16 1.77
C VAL A 49 0.18 4.50 3.21
N SER A 50 -0.52 5.62 3.41
CA SER A 50 -0.95 6.11 4.71
C SER A 50 -1.96 5.18 5.39
N PHE A 51 -2.96 4.71 4.64
CA PHE A 51 -3.96 3.78 5.13
C PHE A 51 -3.33 2.48 5.62
N VAL A 52 -2.44 1.89 4.82
CA VAL A 52 -1.72 0.66 5.18
C VAL A 52 -0.86 0.88 6.43
N ALA A 53 -0.08 1.97 6.47
CA ALA A 53 0.75 2.32 7.61
C ALA A 53 -0.04 2.38 8.93
N ALA A 54 -1.25 2.95 8.88
CA ALA A 54 -2.17 3.05 10.02
C ALA A 54 -2.73 1.69 10.47
N THR A 55 -2.81 0.67 9.59
CA THR A 55 -3.33 -0.65 9.98
C THR A 55 -2.47 -1.31 11.06
N HIS A 56 -1.15 -1.08 11.07
CA HIS A 56 -0.24 -1.59 12.10
C HIS A 56 -0.58 -1.05 13.50
N TRP A 57 -1.19 0.14 13.59
CA TRP A 57 -1.65 0.69 14.87
C TRP A 57 -2.80 -0.11 15.46
N GLY A 58 -3.72 -0.55 14.60
CA GLY A 58 -4.80 -1.46 15.00
C GLY A 58 -4.29 -2.82 15.46
N TYR A 59 -3.32 -3.41 14.74
CA TYR A 59 -2.73 -4.70 15.13
C TYR A 59 -1.94 -4.64 16.44
N ASN A 60 -1.34 -3.49 16.76
CA ASN A 60 -0.59 -3.35 18.01
C ASN A 60 -1.46 -3.48 19.27
N LEU A 61 -2.77 -3.21 19.17
CA LEU A 61 -3.73 -3.39 20.26
C LEU A 61 -3.80 -4.86 20.73
N THR A 62 -3.53 -5.82 19.84
CA THR A 62 -3.63 -7.25 20.11
C THR A 62 -2.27 -7.95 20.13
N GLU A 63 -1.40 -7.69 19.14
CA GLU A 63 -0.13 -8.42 18.97
C GLU A 63 1.07 -7.77 19.69
N ARG A 64 0.94 -6.53 20.16
CA ARG A 64 1.95 -5.82 21.00
C ARG A 64 3.36 -5.79 20.38
N LYS A 65 3.47 -5.68 19.06
CA LYS A 65 4.75 -5.54 18.33
C LYS A 65 5.17 -4.07 18.24
N GLU A 66 5.65 -3.53 19.36
CA GLU A 66 5.94 -2.09 19.53
C GLU A 66 6.90 -1.54 18.47
N LEU A 67 7.94 -2.27 18.10
CA LEU A 67 8.89 -1.80 17.08
C LEU A 67 8.21 -1.58 15.72
N ILE A 68 7.34 -2.50 15.29
CA ILE A 68 6.64 -2.38 14.01
C ILE A 68 5.62 -1.25 14.07
N PHE A 69 4.94 -1.10 15.19
CA PHE A 69 4.04 0.02 15.46
C PHE A 69 4.74 1.37 15.30
N ILE A 70 5.93 1.54 15.91
CA ILE A 70 6.71 2.77 15.81
C ILE A 70 7.19 2.97 14.36
N LEU A 71 7.73 1.92 13.74
CA LEU A 71 8.27 2.02 12.37
C LEU A 71 7.19 2.29 11.31
N SER A 72 5.93 1.97 11.57
CA SER A 72 4.86 2.22 10.61
C SER A 72 4.57 3.71 10.38
N ILE A 73 5.06 4.62 11.25
CA ILE A 73 4.98 6.06 10.97
C ILE A 73 5.82 6.47 9.75
N ILE A 74 6.91 5.75 9.45
CA ILE A 74 7.86 6.09 8.39
C ILE A 74 7.19 6.11 7.00
N PRO A 75 6.51 5.05 6.53
CA PRO A 75 5.82 5.09 5.24
C PRO A 75 4.77 6.20 5.16
N PHE A 76 4.04 6.46 6.25
CA PHE A 76 3.10 7.60 6.32
C PHE A 76 3.80 8.96 6.10
N LEU A 77 4.92 9.21 6.79
CA LEU A 77 5.68 10.45 6.62
C LEU A 77 6.25 10.59 5.22
N ILE A 78 6.71 9.50 4.60
CA ILE A 78 7.16 9.49 3.20
C ILE A 78 6.02 9.90 2.26
N ALA A 79 4.81 9.36 2.48
CA ALA A 79 3.63 9.71 1.70
C ALA A 79 3.24 11.18 1.87
N PHE A 80 3.31 11.72 3.10
CA PHE A 80 3.08 13.14 3.36
C PHE A 80 4.11 14.03 2.65
N LEU A 81 5.40 13.70 2.72
CA LEU A 81 6.47 14.47 2.08
C LEU A 81 6.37 14.46 0.55
N ALA A 82 5.83 13.40 -0.05
CA ALA A 82 5.64 13.29 -1.50
C ALA A 82 4.72 14.39 -2.08
N PHE A 83 3.90 15.06 -1.26
CA PHE A 83 3.10 16.19 -1.73
C PHE A 83 3.93 17.43 -2.07
N PHE A 84 5.08 17.62 -1.40
CA PHE A 84 5.90 18.83 -1.49
C PHE A 84 7.07 18.73 -2.47
N ILE A 85 7.25 17.57 -3.10
CA ILE A 85 8.37 17.28 -4.00
C ILE A 85 7.85 17.12 -5.44
N ASN A 86 8.74 17.30 -6.41
CA ASN A 86 8.44 17.05 -7.82
C ASN A 86 7.95 15.61 -8.07
N PHE A 87 7.23 15.44 -9.18
CA PHE A 87 6.48 14.23 -9.46
C PHE A 87 7.34 12.96 -9.56
N ASP A 88 8.45 13.01 -10.28
CA ASP A 88 9.32 11.85 -10.51
C ASP A 88 9.93 11.32 -9.21
N VAL A 89 10.42 12.23 -8.36
CA VAL A 89 10.99 11.87 -7.06
C VAL A 89 9.89 11.39 -6.12
N ALA A 90 8.72 12.03 -6.13
CA ALA A 90 7.58 11.62 -5.33
C ALA A 90 7.13 10.18 -5.65
N LEU A 91 7.04 9.80 -6.94
CA LEU A 91 6.68 8.43 -7.32
C LEU A 91 7.71 7.40 -6.82
N LYS A 92 9.01 7.70 -6.93
CA LYS A 92 10.07 6.81 -6.41
C LYS A 92 9.99 6.65 -4.89
N MET A 93 9.71 7.74 -4.17
CA MET A 93 9.48 7.72 -2.72
C MET A 93 8.25 6.88 -2.36
N LEU A 94 7.15 7.02 -3.10
CA LEU A 94 5.93 6.26 -2.87
C LEU A 94 6.11 4.76 -3.18
N ILE A 95 6.85 4.40 -4.24
CA ILE A 95 7.27 3.02 -4.49
C ILE A 95 8.02 2.46 -3.27
N PHE A 96 9.01 3.21 -2.78
CA PHE A 96 9.77 2.80 -1.60
C PHE A 96 8.86 2.63 -0.37
N ALA A 97 7.92 3.54 -0.15
CA ALA A 97 6.99 3.47 0.97
C ALA A 97 6.02 2.27 0.88
N HIS A 98 5.53 1.91 -0.32
CA HIS A 98 4.75 0.68 -0.53
C HIS A 98 5.56 -0.57 -0.21
N CYS A 99 6.81 -0.64 -0.68
CA CYS A 99 7.70 -1.74 -0.36
C CYS A 99 8.02 -1.82 1.14
N LEU A 100 8.22 -0.67 1.79
CA LEU A 100 8.46 -0.59 3.23
C LEU A 100 7.24 -1.09 4.02
N ASN A 101 6.03 -0.68 3.64
CA ASN A 101 4.80 -1.22 4.21
C ASN A 101 4.72 -2.74 4.09
N PHE A 102 5.01 -3.31 2.91
CA PHE A 102 5.05 -4.77 2.75
C PHE A 102 6.12 -5.43 3.63
N PHE A 103 7.28 -4.80 3.80
CA PHE A 103 8.32 -5.29 4.69
C PHE A 103 7.82 -5.31 6.15
N LEU A 104 7.17 -4.25 6.60
CA LEU A 104 6.55 -4.20 7.93
C LEU A 104 5.48 -5.28 8.11
N ASP A 105 4.60 -5.48 7.11
CA ASP A 105 3.63 -6.58 7.07
C ASP A 105 4.35 -7.93 7.23
N PHE A 106 5.43 -8.15 6.50
CA PHE A 106 6.21 -9.38 6.57
C PHE A 106 6.75 -9.63 7.98
N PHE A 107 7.38 -8.66 8.64
CA PHE A 107 7.86 -8.86 10.02
C PHE A 107 6.72 -8.98 11.04
N GLN A 108 5.58 -8.36 10.76
CA GLN A 108 4.38 -8.49 11.58
C GLN A 108 3.83 -9.92 11.50
N PHE A 109 3.80 -10.54 10.32
CA PHE A 109 3.03 -11.76 10.13
C PHE A 109 3.85 -13.01 9.76
N LYS A 110 5.17 -12.92 9.51
CA LYS A 110 5.99 -14.06 9.04
C LYS A 110 5.91 -15.32 9.92
N ASN A 111 5.73 -15.15 11.22
CA ASN A 111 5.63 -16.27 12.17
C ASN A 111 4.19 -16.73 12.42
N ASN A 112 3.20 -16.04 11.86
CA ASN A 112 1.79 -16.34 12.02
C ASN A 112 1.29 -17.18 10.82
N LYS A 113 1.06 -18.48 11.04
CA LYS A 113 0.65 -19.42 9.98
C LYS A 113 -0.70 -19.04 9.36
N ASP A 114 -1.61 -18.46 10.14
CA ASP A 114 -2.94 -18.07 9.67
C ASP A 114 -2.87 -16.88 8.69
N GLN A 115 -1.82 -16.06 8.78
CA GLN A 115 -1.64 -14.84 7.98
C GLN A 115 -0.77 -15.03 6.73
N LYS A 116 -0.37 -16.27 6.39
CA LYS A 116 0.44 -16.53 5.18
C LYS A 116 -0.26 -16.08 3.90
N ILE A 117 -1.56 -16.34 3.78
CA ILE A 117 -2.35 -15.93 2.62
C ILE A 117 -2.40 -14.39 2.53
N TYR A 118 -2.44 -13.71 3.68
CA TYR A 118 -2.45 -12.25 3.74
C TYR A 118 -1.15 -11.69 3.17
N LEU A 119 -0.01 -12.24 3.59
CA LEU A 119 1.29 -11.83 3.07
C LEU A 119 1.42 -12.06 1.57
N VAL A 120 0.92 -13.18 1.04
CA VAL A 120 0.91 -13.43 -0.41
C VAL A 120 0.05 -12.39 -1.14
N LEU A 121 -1.15 -12.10 -0.62
CA LEU A 121 -2.01 -11.08 -1.18
C LEU A 121 -1.33 -9.70 -1.17
N ARG A 122 -0.74 -9.31 -0.04
CA ARG A 122 -0.03 -8.03 0.11
C ARG A 122 1.17 -7.92 -0.83
N PHE A 123 1.90 -9.02 -1.06
CA PHE A 123 2.98 -9.07 -2.03
C PHE A 123 2.48 -8.82 -3.45
N ILE A 124 1.44 -9.56 -3.89
CA ILE A 124 0.85 -9.41 -5.24
C ILE A 124 0.41 -7.96 -5.46
N ILE A 125 -0.29 -7.39 -4.48
CA ILE A 125 -0.83 -6.03 -4.56
C ILE A 125 0.30 -5.00 -4.60
N THR A 126 1.34 -5.18 -3.79
CA THR A 126 2.53 -4.31 -3.81
C THR A 126 3.21 -4.36 -5.18
N VAL A 127 3.38 -5.55 -5.78
CA VAL A 127 3.95 -5.70 -7.13
C VAL A 127 3.09 -4.97 -8.17
N ILE A 128 1.77 -5.13 -8.12
CA ILE A 128 0.86 -4.43 -9.06
C ILE A 128 1.00 -2.91 -8.91
N VAL A 129 0.98 -2.39 -7.68
CA VAL A 129 1.12 -0.95 -7.42
C VAL A 129 2.48 -0.42 -7.86
N VAL A 130 3.57 -1.16 -7.61
CA VAL A 130 4.90 -0.76 -8.10
C VAL A 130 4.92 -0.73 -9.63
N PHE A 131 4.32 -1.72 -10.29
CA PHE A 131 4.20 -1.74 -11.74
C PHE A 131 3.45 -0.52 -12.29
N THR A 132 2.34 -0.11 -11.66
CA THR A 132 1.61 1.08 -12.09
C THR A 132 2.42 2.37 -11.94
N HIS A 133 3.25 2.49 -10.90
CA HIS A 133 4.16 3.63 -10.75
C HIS A 133 5.24 3.63 -11.84
N VAL A 134 5.86 2.47 -12.11
CA VAL A 134 6.88 2.34 -13.15
C VAL A 134 6.31 2.68 -14.53
N ARG A 135 5.07 2.26 -14.82
CA ARG A 135 4.40 2.57 -16.09
C ARG A 135 4.20 4.08 -16.32
N ILE A 136 4.06 4.87 -15.26
CA ILE A 136 3.90 6.32 -15.36
C ILE A 136 5.26 7.05 -15.43
N LEU A 137 6.30 6.46 -14.88
CA LEU A 137 7.67 7.01 -14.92
C LEU A 137 8.37 6.85 -16.28
N ILE A 138 7.88 5.96 -17.15
CA ILE A 138 8.46 5.61 -18.45
C ILE A 138 7.46 5.98 -19.55
#